data_AF-A0A2E2ATH3-F1
#
_entry.id   AF-A0A2E2ATH3-F1
#
_cell.length_a   1.000
_cell.length_b   1.000
_cell.length_c   1.000
_cell.angle_alpha   90.00
_cell.angle_beta   90.00
_cell.angle_gamma   90.00
#
_symmetry.space_group_name_H-M   'P 1'
#
loop_
_entity.id
_entity.type
_entity.pdbx_description
1 polymer ?
#
loop_
_entity_poly.entity_id
_entity_poly.type
_entity_poly.pdbx_seq_one_letter_code
_entity_poly.pdbx_strand_id
1 'polypeptide(L)'
;HHVVEGVQPDERALVATAANGKVYVVKEILAADELNDIAILQLELPTGEKLTPAKIAERAIPGEDVYAISHPVSRFYTLTKGVVSRNAMMHTPKGSAKRLYITAEFAKGSSGSPIFNSRGEVVGIVSSTQSIYYTETQEQQKNLQMVFRNCVPASSVHLLLK
;
A
#
# COMPACT_ATOMS: atom_id res chain seq x y z
N HIS A 1 3.11 -5.16 5.00
CA HIS A 1 3.70 -6.29 5.75
C HIS A 1 3.19 -7.61 5.21
N HIS A 2 1.86 -7.79 5.14
CA HIS A 2 1.23 -9.06 4.76
C HIS A 2 1.68 -9.65 3.40
N VAL A 3 2.15 -8.82 2.46
CA VAL A 3 2.65 -9.28 1.14
C VAL A 3 3.94 -10.10 1.27
N VAL A 4 4.76 -9.81 2.27
CA VAL A 4 6.06 -10.48 2.50
C VAL A 4 6.02 -11.43 3.70
N GLU A 5 4.88 -11.49 4.40
CA GLU A 5 4.68 -12.41 5.51
C GLU A 5 4.71 -13.87 5.02
N GLY A 6 5.44 -14.73 5.74
CA GLY A 6 5.55 -16.15 5.42
C GLY A 6 6.47 -16.49 4.25
N VAL A 7 7.19 -15.51 3.68
CA VAL A 7 8.27 -15.80 2.72
C VAL A 7 9.45 -16.38 3.48
N GLN A 8 9.68 -17.68 3.32
CA GLN A 8 10.89 -18.34 3.81
C GLN A 8 12.07 -18.03 2.87
N PRO A 9 13.29 -17.80 3.40
CA PRO A 9 14.48 -17.43 2.62
C PRO A 9 14.82 -18.40 1.48
N ASP A 10 14.36 -19.65 1.58
CA ASP A 10 14.72 -20.81 0.79
C ASP A 10 13.59 -21.34 -0.12
N GLU A 11 12.35 -20.86 0.01
CA GLU A 11 11.22 -21.37 -0.78
C GLU A 11 10.78 -20.45 -1.93
N ARG A 12 10.96 -19.12 -1.82
CA ARG A 12 10.60 -18.16 -2.88
C ARG A 12 11.47 -16.91 -2.84
N ALA A 13 12.17 -16.61 -3.94
CA ALA A 13 12.86 -15.34 -4.09
C ALA A 13 11.84 -14.20 -4.24
N LEU A 14 11.88 -13.22 -3.33
CA LEU A 14 11.18 -11.95 -3.51
C LEU A 14 11.93 -11.10 -4.53
N VAL A 15 11.19 -10.50 -5.45
CA VAL A 15 11.73 -9.62 -6.48
C VAL A 15 10.94 -8.33 -6.61
N ALA A 16 11.61 -7.26 -6.99
CA ALA A 16 11.00 -5.99 -7.37
C ALA A 16 11.24 -5.73 -8.86
N THR A 17 10.19 -5.42 -9.61
CA THR A 17 10.29 -5.03 -11.02
C THR A 17 10.13 -3.53 -11.16
N ALA A 18 11.15 -2.85 -11.67
CA ALA A 18 11.07 -1.42 -11.97
C ALA A 18 10.23 -1.17 -13.24
N ALA A 19 9.78 0.08 -13.42
CA ALA A 19 8.96 0.49 -14.55
C ALA A 19 9.62 0.27 -15.93
N ASN A 20 10.96 0.18 -15.98
CA ASN A 20 11.72 -0.15 -17.19
C ASN A 20 11.83 -1.66 -17.46
N GLY A 21 11.15 -2.50 -16.66
CA GLY A 21 11.16 -3.95 -16.77
C GLY A 21 12.33 -4.64 -16.05
N LYS A 22 13.28 -3.88 -15.50
CA LYS A 22 14.42 -4.47 -14.77
C LYS A 22 13.95 -5.11 -13.46
N VAL A 23 14.44 -6.30 -13.19
CA VAL A 23 14.12 -7.09 -12.00
C VAL A 23 15.30 -7.03 -11.03
N TYR A 24 15.00 -6.79 -9.76
CA TYR A 24 15.95 -6.78 -8.65
C TYR A 24 15.54 -7.83 -7.63
N VAL A 25 16.52 -8.57 -7.12
CA VAL A 25 16.30 -9.49 -6.00
C VAL A 25 16.16 -8.66 -4.73
N VAL A 26 15.24 -9.06 -3.86
CA VAL A 26 15.17 -8.53 -2.48
C VAL A 26 16.23 -9.26 -1.66
N LYS A 27 17.24 -8.52 -1.21
CA LYS A 27 18.34 -9.04 -0.39
C LYS A 27 17.86 -9.42 1.01
N GLU A 28 17.08 -8.55 1.64
CA GLU A 28 16.56 -8.77 2.99
C GLU A 28 15.36 -7.86 3.30
N ILE A 29 14.61 -8.22 4.35
CA ILE A 29 13.60 -7.37 4.97
C ILE A 29 14.30 -6.60 6.10
N LEU A 30 14.48 -5.28 5.94
CA LEU A 30 15.18 -4.44 6.92
C LEU A 30 14.32 -4.17 8.16
N ALA A 31 13.02 -3.98 7.96
CA ALA A 31 12.07 -3.69 9.03
C ALA A 31 10.66 -4.09 8.61
N ALA A 32 9.83 -4.44 9.59
CA ALA A 32 8.41 -4.68 9.38
C ALA A 32 7.61 -4.26 10.62
N ASP A 33 6.41 -3.71 10.38
CA ASP A 33 5.44 -3.35 11.40
C ASP A 33 4.10 -3.97 11.02
N GLU A 34 3.69 -4.96 11.82
CA GLU A 34 2.43 -5.68 11.64
C GLU A 34 1.22 -4.76 11.89
N LEU A 35 1.27 -3.93 12.93
CA LEU A 35 0.16 -3.03 13.30
C LEU A 35 -0.11 -2.00 12.20
N ASN A 36 0.95 -1.45 11.61
CA ASN A 36 0.83 -0.49 10.51
C ASN A 36 0.71 -1.14 9.13
N ASP A 37 0.89 -2.47 9.02
CA ASP A 37 0.94 -3.24 7.77
C ASP A 37 1.98 -2.73 6.76
N ILE A 38 3.19 -2.46 7.22
CA ILE A 38 4.28 -1.91 6.39
C ILE A 38 5.58 -2.70 6.57
N ALA A 39 6.39 -2.78 5.52
CA ALA A 39 7.71 -3.40 5.55
C ALA A 39 8.69 -2.60 4.68
N ILE A 40 9.95 -2.57 5.07
CA ILE A 40 11.06 -1.99 4.32
C ILE A 40 11.91 -3.14 3.78
N LEU A 41 12.12 -3.15 2.48
CA LEU A 41 12.91 -4.16 1.78
C LEU A 41 14.20 -3.54 1.27
N GLN A 42 15.31 -4.27 1.40
CA GLN A 42 16.56 -3.93 0.72
C GLN A 42 16.64 -4.68 -0.60
N LEU A 43 16.86 -3.96 -1.70
CA LEU A 43 17.12 -4.54 -3.01
C LEU A 43 18.62 -4.75 -3.23
N GLU A 44 18.97 -5.83 -3.90
CA GLU A 44 20.31 -6.03 -4.45
C GLU A 44 20.45 -5.24 -5.75
N LEU A 45 21.28 -4.18 -5.72
CA LEU A 45 21.55 -3.34 -6.87
C LEU A 45 22.95 -3.64 -7.44
N PRO A 46 23.09 -3.70 -8.78
CA PRO A 46 24.39 -3.68 -9.44
C PRO A 46 25.27 -2.51 -8.97
N THR A 47 26.57 -2.76 -8.87
CA THR A 47 27.55 -1.76 -8.41
C THR A 47 27.45 -0.46 -9.22
N GLY A 48 27.27 0.66 -8.52
CA GLY A 48 27.17 2.00 -9.11
C GLY A 48 25.77 2.40 -9.58
N GLU A 49 24.80 1.48 -9.57
CA GLU A 49 23.42 1.81 -9.90
C GLU A 49 22.70 2.51 -8.74
N LYS A 50 21.85 3.48 -9.09
CA LYS A 50 21.00 4.21 -8.15
C LYS A 50 19.58 4.28 -8.68
N LEU A 51 18.62 3.98 -7.81
CA LEU A 51 17.21 4.21 -8.08
C LEU A 51 16.83 5.64 -7.69
N THR A 52 15.93 6.26 -8.46
CA THR A 52 15.37 7.56 -8.10
C THR A 52 14.21 7.34 -7.13
N PRO A 53 14.29 7.79 -5.87
CA PRO A 53 13.21 7.60 -4.92
C PRO A 53 12.05 8.56 -5.24
N ALA A 54 10.83 8.09 -4.99
CA ALA A 54 9.68 8.99 -4.91
C ALA A 54 9.80 9.87 -3.66
N LYS A 55 9.37 11.12 -3.77
CA LYS A 55 9.23 11.99 -2.60
C LYS A 55 8.09 11.47 -1.72
N ILE A 56 8.25 11.58 -0.41
CA ILE A 56 7.20 11.23 0.54
C ILE A 56 6.60 12.53 1.09
N ALA A 57 5.28 12.64 1.02
CA ALA A 57 4.56 13.77 1.60
C ALA A 57 4.50 13.64 3.13
N GLU A 58 4.55 14.77 3.84
CA GLU A 58 4.42 14.80 5.29
C GLU A 58 3.03 14.33 5.75
N ARG A 59 1.99 14.74 5.02
CA ARG A 59 0.59 14.39 5.30
C ARG A 59 -0.27 14.36 4.04
N ALA A 60 -1.40 13.68 4.14
CA ALA A 60 -2.48 13.70 3.15
C ALA A 60 -3.64 14.54 3.69
N ILE A 61 -4.18 15.47 2.89
CA ILE A 61 -5.26 16.36 3.33
C ILE A 61 -6.59 15.89 2.68
N PRO A 62 -7.67 15.66 3.45
CA PRO A 62 -8.97 15.35 2.90
C PRO A 62 -9.41 16.35 1.82
N GLY A 63 -9.95 15.83 0.72
CA GLY A 63 -10.32 16.60 -0.46
C GLY A 63 -9.20 16.78 -1.50
N GLU A 64 -7.93 16.50 -1.17
CA GLU A 64 -6.85 16.53 -2.17
C GLU A 64 -7.01 15.41 -3.19
N ASP A 65 -6.73 15.73 -4.46
CA ASP A 65 -6.62 14.76 -5.54
C ASP A 65 -5.49 13.76 -5.28
N VAL A 66 -5.80 12.48 -5.49
CA VAL A 66 -4.87 11.36 -5.38
C VAL A 66 -4.97 10.40 -6.54
N TYR A 67 -3.86 9.71 -6.79
CA TYR A 67 -3.67 8.80 -7.91
C TYR A 67 -3.09 7.49 -7.39
N ALA A 68 -3.75 6.37 -7.67
CA ALA A 68 -3.22 5.04 -7.38
C ALA A 68 -2.64 4.45 -8.66
N ILE A 69 -1.37 4.03 -8.63
CA ILE A 69 -0.74 3.25 -9.70
C ILE A 69 -0.50 1.85 -9.15
N SER A 70 -1.28 0.87 -9.59
CA SER A 70 -1.32 -0.46 -8.97
C SER A 70 -1.41 -1.61 -9.99
N HIS A 71 -1.43 -2.84 -9.47
CA HIS A 71 -1.42 -4.07 -10.28
C HIS A 71 -2.55 -5.05 -9.85
N PRO A 72 -3.83 -4.64 -9.86
CA PRO A 72 -4.94 -5.47 -9.40
C PRO A 72 -5.04 -6.75 -10.23
N VAL A 73 -4.94 -7.92 -9.57
CA VAL A 73 -5.00 -9.24 -10.21
C VAL A 73 -4.11 -9.32 -11.47
N SER A 74 -2.86 -8.84 -11.34
CA SER A 74 -1.84 -8.81 -12.41
C SER A 74 -2.16 -7.92 -13.62
N ARG A 75 -3.13 -7.00 -13.50
CA ARG A 75 -3.37 -5.95 -14.50
C ARG A 75 -2.40 -4.80 -14.26
N PHE A 76 -1.19 -4.95 -14.80
CA PHE A 76 -0.10 -4.06 -14.44
C PHE A 76 -0.35 -2.60 -14.84
N TYR A 77 0.14 -1.66 -14.02
CA TYR A 77 0.12 -0.21 -14.29
C TYR A 77 -1.30 0.37 -14.41
N THR A 78 -2.24 -0.17 -13.65
CA THR A 78 -3.59 0.37 -13.55
C THR A 78 -3.53 1.70 -12.81
N LEU A 79 -3.85 2.79 -13.50
CA LEU A 79 -3.97 4.12 -12.92
C LEU A 79 -5.43 4.42 -12.61
N THR A 80 -5.71 4.85 -11.38
CA THR A 80 -7.03 5.34 -10.98
C THR A 80 -6.89 6.68 -10.26
N LYS A 81 -7.88 7.56 -10.42
CA LYS A 81 -7.93 8.87 -9.76
C LYS A 81 -9.04 8.87 -8.71
N GLY A 82 -8.81 9.57 -7.61
CA GLY A 82 -9.82 9.90 -6.62
C GLY A 82 -9.37 11.06 -5.75
N VAL A 83 -9.90 11.13 -4.54
CA VAL A 83 -9.54 12.11 -3.52
C VAL A 83 -9.23 11.42 -2.21
N VAL A 84 -8.50 12.10 -1.32
CA VAL A 84 -8.46 11.71 0.10
C VAL A 84 -9.86 11.90 0.69
N SER A 85 -10.49 10.82 1.12
CA SER A 85 -11.83 10.87 1.69
C SER A 85 -11.80 11.14 3.20
N ARG A 86 -10.87 10.53 3.93
CA ARG A 86 -10.66 10.79 5.36
C ARG A 86 -9.32 10.27 5.87
N ASN A 87 -8.87 10.84 6.99
CA ASN A 87 -7.85 10.27 7.86
C ASN A 87 -8.54 9.72 9.12
N ALA A 88 -8.16 8.54 9.58
CA ALA A 88 -8.75 7.94 10.78
C ALA A 88 -7.73 7.15 11.60
N MET A 89 -8.13 6.81 12.82
CA MET A 89 -7.44 5.84 13.66
C MET A 89 -8.21 4.51 13.61
N MET A 90 -7.52 3.43 13.29
CA MET A 90 -8.05 2.08 13.35
C MET A 90 -7.61 1.45 14.67
N HIS A 91 -8.57 1.05 15.49
CA HIS A 91 -8.31 0.41 16.77
C HIS A 91 -8.39 -1.11 16.62
N THR A 92 -7.37 -1.80 17.09
CA THR A 92 -7.27 -3.27 17.11
C THR A 92 -6.87 -3.72 18.51
N PRO A 93 -7.06 -5.00 18.87
CA PRO A 93 -6.54 -5.53 20.13
C PRO A 93 -5.02 -5.35 20.30
N LYS A 94 -4.27 -5.27 19.19
CA LYS A 94 -2.81 -5.06 19.17
C LYS A 94 -2.40 -3.59 19.30
N GLY A 95 -3.35 -2.66 19.26
CA GLY A 95 -3.08 -1.23 19.35
C GLY A 95 -3.83 -0.41 18.30
N SER A 96 -3.43 0.85 18.17
CA SER A 96 -4.08 1.82 17.27
C SER A 96 -3.15 2.20 16.12
N ALA A 97 -3.65 2.12 14.89
CA ALA A 97 -2.90 2.43 13.68
C ALA A 97 -3.56 3.56 12.89
N LYS A 98 -2.76 4.53 12.42
CA LYS A 98 -3.28 5.56 11.51
C LYS A 98 -3.66 4.93 10.17
N ARG A 99 -4.77 5.36 9.61
CA ARG A 99 -5.27 4.93 8.29
C ARG A 99 -5.69 6.13 7.43
N LEU A 100 -5.35 6.02 6.16
CA LEU A 100 -5.73 6.95 5.10
C LEU A 100 -6.81 6.27 4.26
N TYR A 101 -7.89 6.98 3.96
CA TYR A 101 -8.93 6.51 3.06
C TYR A 101 -8.99 7.39 1.83
N ILE A 102 -9.16 6.76 0.68
CA ILE A 102 -9.22 7.42 -0.61
C ILE A 102 -10.42 6.92 -1.42
N THR A 103 -10.80 7.65 -2.46
CA THR A 103 -11.82 7.17 -3.41
C THR A 103 -11.24 6.51 -4.65
N ALA A 104 -9.93 6.69 -4.92
CA ALA A 104 -9.27 6.09 -6.06
C ALA A 104 -9.38 4.55 -6.01
N GLU A 105 -9.80 3.96 -7.13
CA GLU A 105 -10.11 2.54 -7.24
C GLU A 105 -8.87 1.65 -7.11
N PHE A 106 -8.96 0.57 -6.36
CA PHE A 106 -7.99 -0.52 -6.34
C PHE A 106 -8.65 -1.83 -5.88
N ALA A 107 -8.00 -2.95 -6.12
CA ALA A 107 -8.51 -4.28 -5.77
C ALA A 107 -7.40 -5.21 -5.28
N LYS A 108 -7.74 -6.47 -4.96
CA LYS A 108 -6.77 -7.52 -4.61
C LYS A 108 -5.58 -7.54 -5.59
N GLY A 109 -4.37 -7.63 -5.04
CA GLY A 109 -3.13 -7.50 -5.81
C GLY A 109 -2.59 -6.07 -5.90
N SER A 110 -3.32 -5.07 -5.40
CA SER A 110 -2.84 -3.68 -5.32
C SER A 110 -2.05 -3.38 -4.04
N SER A 111 -2.06 -4.26 -3.04
CA SER A 111 -1.37 -4.07 -1.76
C SER A 111 0.10 -3.70 -1.96
N GLY A 112 0.57 -2.69 -1.23
CA GLY A 112 1.93 -2.15 -1.37
C GLY A 112 2.10 -1.10 -2.47
N SER A 113 1.09 -0.87 -3.31
CA SER A 113 1.16 0.15 -4.37
C SER A 113 1.16 1.57 -3.77
N PRO A 114 1.94 2.51 -4.35
CA PRO A 114 1.97 3.89 -3.89
C PRO A 114 0.68 4.64 -4.29
N ILE A 115 0.28 5.57 -3.41
CA ILE A 115 -0.73 6.60 -3.69
C ILE A 115 -0.02 7.93 -3.78
N PHE A 116 -0.17 8.62 -4.92
CA PHE A 116 0.45 9.91 -5.18
C PHE A 116 -0.55 11.05 -5.05
N ASN A 117 -0.10 12.21 -4.57
CA ASN A 117 -0.83 13.46 -4.75
C ASN A 117 -0.50 14.11 -6.11
N SER A 118 -1.13 15.24 -6.41
CA SER A 118 -0.92 16.00 -7.64
C SER A 118 0.51 16.56 -7.82
N ARG A 119 1.35 16.54 -6.77
CA ARG A 119 2.77 16.95 -6.82
C ARG A 119 3.72 15.77 -7.10
N GLY A 120 3.19 14.55 -7.25
CA GLY A 120 3.98 13.33 -7.42
C GLY A 120 4.63 12.84 -6.13
N GLU A 121 4.13 13.26 -4.96
CA GLU A 121 4.61 12.80 -3.66
C GLU A 121 3.74 11.63 -3.18
N VAL A 122 4.36 10.62 -2.58
CA VAL A 122 3.65 9.48 -1.96
C VAL A 122 2.97 9.97 -0.68
N VAL A 123 1.65 9.89 -0.66
CA VAL A 123 0.81 10.23 0.51
C VAL A 123 0.36 9.00 1.29
N GLY A 124 0.42 7.81 0.68
CA GLY A 124 0.11 6.56 1.33
C GLY A 124 0.43 5.34 0.48
N ILE A 125 0.17 4.17 1.06
CA ILE A 125 0.44 2.86 0.47
C ILE A 125 -0.85 2.04 0.57
N VAL A 126 -1.28 1.43 -0.54
CA VAL A 126 -2.48 0.57 -0.56
C VAL A 126 -2.33 -0.59 0.43
N SER A 127 -3.34 -0.83 1.26
CA SER A 127 -3.37 -1.96 2.19
C SER A 127 -4.53 -2.91 1.90
N SER A 128 -5.78 -2.45 2.00
CA SER A 128 -6.95 -3.34 1.94
C SER A 128 -8.23 -2.62 1.51
N THR A 129 -9.23 -3.42 1.13
CA THR A 129 -10.60 -2.96 0.86
C THR A 129 -11.55 -3.53 1.90
N GLN A 130 -12.51 -2.73 2.34
CA GLN A 130 -13.59 -3.16 3.24
C GLN A 130 -14.94 -2.86 2.59
N SER A 131 -15.68 -3.90 2.25
CA SER A 131 -17.02 -3.79 1.67
C SER A 131 -18.07 -3.65 2.76
N ILE A 132 -19.07 -2.81 2.52
CA ILE A 132 -20.30 -2.70 3.32
C ILE A 132 -21.44 -3.22 2.46
N TYR A 133 -22.19 -4.19 2.98
CA TYR A 133 -23.36 -4.78 2.35
C TYR A 133 -24.62 -4.39 3.11
N TYR A 134 -25.75 -4.24 2.41
CA TYR A 134 -27.04 -4.02 3.07
C TYR A 134 -27.46 -5.25 3.89
N THR A 135 -27.20 -6.45 3.36
CA THR A 135 -27.42 -7.71 4.07
C THR A 135 -26.09 -8.40 4.27
N GLU A 136 -25.70 -8.53 5.53
CA GLU A 136 -24.48 -9.23 5.95
C GLU A 136 -24.83 -10.21 7.07
N THR A 137 -24.89 -11.49 6.72
CA THR A 137 -25.04 -12.61 7.65
C THR A 137 -23.85 -13.55 7.48
N GLN A 138 -23.70 -14.54 8.37
CA GLN A 138 -22.63 -15.55 8.23
C GLN A 138 -22.72 -16.34 6.91
N GLU A 139 -23.91 -16.43 6.32
CA GLU A 139 -24.17 -17.24 5.12
C GLU A 139 -24.24 -16.39 3.85
N GLN A 140 -24.51 -15.09 3.94
CA GLN A 140 -24.80 -14.25 2.77
C GLN A 140 -24.29 -12.82 2.92
N GLN A 141 -23.64 -12.35 1.84
CA GLN A 141 -23.35 -10.95 1.59
C GLN A 141 -24.11 -10.52 0.33
N LYS A 142 -25.09 -9.61 0.47
CA LYS A 142 -25.93 -9.14 -0.65
C LYS A 142 -26.04 -7.63 -0.66
N ASN A 143 -26.17 -7.08 -1.87
CA ASN A 143 -26.35 -5.65 -2.14
C ASN A 143 -25.19 -4.82 -1.58
N LEU A 144 -24.04 -4.86 -2.28
CA LEU A 144 -22.88 -4.03 -1.97
C LEU A 144 -23.29 -2.55 -1.99
N GLN A 145 -23.09 -1.84 -0.88
CA GLN A 145 -23.40 -0.43 -0.75
C GLN A 145 -22.16 0.44 -0.96
N MET A 146 -21.02 0.07 -0.36
CA MET A 146 -19.81 0.87 -0.43
C MET A 146 -18.57 0.00 -0.25
N VAL A 147 -17.45 0.39 -0.87
CA VAL A 147 -16.14 -0.19 -0.61
C VAL A 147 -15.23 0.90 -0.05
N PHE A 148 -14.85 0.76 1.23
CA PHE A 148 -13.79 1.56 1.82
C PHE A 148 -12.44 1.09 1.32
N ARG A 149 -11.64 2.04 0.84
CA ARG A 149 -10.29 1.81 0.34
C ARG A 149 -9.29 2.34 1.33
N ASN A 150 -8.70 1.40 2.07
CA ASN A 150 -7.80 1.68 3.18
C ASN A 150 -6.34 1.64 2.73
N CYS A 151 -5.61 2.68 3.12
CA CYS A 151 -4.19 2.86 2.87
C CYS A 151 -3.45 3.09 4.19
N VAL A 152 -2.20 2.66 4.23
CA VAL A 152 -1.24 3.07 5.26
C VAL A 152 -0.77 4.49 4.92
N PRO A 153 -0.91 5.49 5.81
CA PRO A 153 -0.40 6.84 5.56
C PRO A 153 1.12 6.83 5.40
N ALA A 154 1.66 7.65 4.50
CA ALA A 154 3.10 7.66 4.27
C ALA A 154 3.93 8.14 5.49
N SER A 155 3.30 8.85 6.43
CA SER A 155 3.89 9.16 7.74
C SER A 155 4.27 7.92 8.54
N SER A 156 3.63 6.77 8.31
CA SER A 156 3.99 5.50 8.98
C SER A 156 5.31 4.93 8.49
N VAL A 157 5.74 5.26 7.26
CA VAL A 157 7.07 4.88 6.74
C VAL A 157 8.18 5.47 7.62
N HIS A 158 8.00 6.71 8.08
CA HIS A 158 8.99 7.42 8.89
C HIS A 158 9.19 6.79 10.28
N LEU A 159 8.24 5.96 10.74
CA LEU A 159 8.38 5.22 12.00
C LEU A 159 9.38 4.06 11.88
N LEU A 160 9.58 3.53 10.67
CA LEU A 160 10.48 2.41 10.39
C LEU A 160 11.87 2.83 9.88
N LEU A 161 12.07 4.11 9.55
CA LEU A 161 13.33 4.64 9.03
C LEU A 161 14.25 5.24 10.11
N LYS A 162 13.94 5.04 11.39
CA LYS A 162 14.78 5.46 12.53
C LYS A 162 15.76 4.36 12.91
#